data_AF-A0A5E4NRU1-F1
#
_entry.id   AF-A0A5E4NRU1-F1
#
_cell.length_a   1.000
_cell.length_b   1.000
_cell.length_c   1.000
_cell.angle_alpha   90.00
_cell.angle_beta   90.00
_cell.angle_gamma   90.00
#
_symmetry.space_group_name_H-M   'P 1'
#
loop_
_entity.id
_entity.type
_entity.pdbx_description
1 polymer ?
#
loop_
_entity_poly.entity_id
_entity_poly.type
_entity_poly.pdbx_seq_one_letter_code
_entity_poly.pdbx_strand_id
1 'polypeptide(L)'
;MLDWFRKLLPKEDRFFALFEKHAALILDGAKGLRCVIEGGAAETTYLKAVSDREEEADDVTREVMLAVRRSFITPFDRSAITALISAMDDSIDQMQKTCKTITLFKMTAFEPEMRKMADCIVQAANVIAEAVPLLRSVGSTAAGSASWRRSSPRSKAAPTISTMPRAVASMTPRAPCSRSTSGSPPNCCRT
;
A
#
# COMPACT_ATOMS: atom_id res chain seq x y z
N MET A 1 -12.49 -11.54 38.61
CA MET A 1 -11.47 -12.49 39.12
C MET A 1 -10.53 -13.06 38.04
N LEU A 2 -10.59 -12.59 36.77
CA LEU A 2 -9.75 -13.05 35.65
C LEU A 2 -8.79 -11.97 35.08
N ASP A 3 -8.85 -10.72 35.59
CA ASP A 3 -8.04 -9.60 35.05
C ASP A 3 -6.53 -9.76 35.28
N TRP A 4 -6.15 -10.50 36.33
CA TRP A 4 -4.74 -10.79 36.62
C TRP A 4 -4.14 -11.76 35.59
N PHE A 5 -4.94 -12.70 35.07
CA PHE A 5 -4.53 -13.64 34.03
C PHE A 5 -4.36 -12.93 32.67
N ARG A 6 -5.23 -11.95 32.38
CA ARG A 6 -5.09 -11.05 31.20
C ARG A 6 -3.84 -10.17 31.26
N LYS A 7 -3.39 -9.76 32.45
CA LYS A 7 -2.14 -8.99 32.64
C LYS A 7 -0.88 -9.85 32.50
N LEU A 8 -0.99 -11.17 32.70
CA LEU A 8 0.12 -12.13 32.59
C LEU A 8 0.29 -12.67 31.16
N LEU A 9 -0.74 -12.58 30.32
CA LEU A 9 -0.68 -12.93 28.90
C LEU A 9 0.10 -11.86 28.12
N PRO A 10 1.11 -12.24 27.30
CA PRO A 10 1.82 -11.29 26.45
C PRO A 10 0.80 -10.59 25.55
N LYS A 11 0.69 -9.28 25.73
CA LYS A 11 -0.34 -8.46 25.09
C LYS A 11 -0.22 -8.58 23.57
N GLU A 12 -1.39 -8.59 22.94
CA GLU A 12 -1.65 -8.51 21.50
C GLU A 12 -0.82 -7.44 20.74
N ASP A 13 -0.15 -6.55 21.45
CA ASP A 13 0.75 -5.50 20.97
C ASP A 13 1.85 -5.98 20.01
N ARG A 14 2.31 -7.25 20.13
CA ARG A 14 3.37 -7.75 19.22
C ARG A 14 2.91 -7.80 17.76
N PHE A 15 1.69 -8.25 17.47
CA PHE A 15 1.20 -8.33 16.09
C PHE A 15 1.10 -6.93 15.48
N PHE A 16 0.54 -5.98 16.22
CA PHE A 16 0.43 -4.59 15.77
C PHE A 16 1.80 -3.95 15.54
N ALA A 17 2.77 -4.19 16.44
CA ALA A 17 4.14 -3.70 16.24
C ALA A 17 4.80 -4.29 14.98
N LEU A 18 4.56 -5.56 14.66
CA LEU A 18 5.05 -6.18 13.42
C LEU A 18 4.40 -5.57 12.18
N PHE A 19 3.08 -5.35 12.19
CA PHE A 19 2.40 -4.68 11.08
C PHE A 19 2.90 -3.25 10.89
N GLU A 20 3.07 -2.49 11.97
CA GLU A 20 3.60 -1.12 11.93
C GLU A 20 5.02 -1.08 11.36
N LYS A 21 5.87 -2.01 11.78
CA LYS A 21 7.22 -2.18 11.21
C LYS A 21 7.14 -2.45 9.71
N HIS A 22 6.30 -3.39 9.29
CA HIS A 22 6.13 -3.73 7.87
C HIS A 22 5.60 -2.55 7.05
N ALA A 23 4.65 -1.79 7.59
CA ALA A 23 4.11 -0.59 6.95
C ALA A 23 5.18 0.50 6.74
N ALA A 24 6.08 0.68 7.71
CA ALA A 24 7.20 1.60 7.58
C ALA A 24 8.18 1.15 6.48
N LEU A 25 8.44 -0.16 6.37
CA LEU A 25 9.27 -0.73 5.30
C LEU A 25 8.66 -0.50 3.92
N ILE A 26 7.34 -0.70 3.77
CA ILE A 26 6.61 -0.41 2.52
C ILE A 26 6.75 1.06 2.13
N LEU A 27 6.61 1.99 3.09
CA LEU A 27 6.75 3.41 2.82
C LEU A 27 8.17 3.77 2.36
N ASP A 28 9.18 3.23 3.03
CA ASP A 28 10.57 3.48 2.67
C ASP A 28 10.93 2.83 1.31
N GLY A 29 10.42 1.63 1.04
CA GLY A 29 10.52 0.98 -0.27
C GLY A 29 9.86 1.79 -1.39
N ALA A 30 8.67 2.35 -1.15
CA ALA A 30 7.97 3.20 -2.09
C ALA A 30 8.76 4.49 -2.41
N LYS A 31 9.33 5.14 -1.38
CA LYS A 31 10.21 6.30 -1.56
C LYS A 31 11.45 5.94 -2.35
N GLY A 32 12.07 4.80 -2.06
CA GLY A 32 13.21 4.29 -2.80
C GLY A 32 12.90 4.06 -4.28
N LEU A 33 11.79 3.37 -4.58
CA LEU A 33 11.32 3.15 -5.96
C LEU A 33 11.09 4.48 -6.69
N ARG A 34 10.49 5.46 -6.01
CA ARG A 34 10.31 6.79 -6.60
C ARG A 34 11.65 7.44 -6.96
N CYS A 35 12.64 7.35 -6.09
CA CYS A 35 13.98 7.89 -6.39
C CYS A 35 14.64 7.16 -7.57
N VAL A 36 14.45 5.84 -7.71
CA VAL A 36 14.91 5.09 -8.90
C VAL A 36 14.24 5.63 -10.17
N ILE A 37 12.92 5.85 -10.15
CA ILE A 37 12.15 6.32 -11.31
C ILE A 37 12.43 7.80 -11.65
N GLU A 38 12.83 8.63 -10.67
CA GLU A 38 13.31 9.98 -10.94
C GLU A 38 14.64 9.96 -11.72
N GLY A 39 15.46 8.92 -11.48
CA GLY A 39 16.73 8.68 -12.15
C GLY A 39 17.91 9.48 -11.57
N GLY A 40 19.07 9.35 -12.20
CA GLY A 40 20.29 10.09 -11.85
C GLY A 40 21.41 9.22 -11.26
N ALA A 41 22.51 9.85 -10.85
CA ALA A 41 23.74 9.16 -10.48
C ALA A 41 23.63 8.24 -9.25
N ALA A 42 22.58 8.41 -8.43
CA ALA A 42 22.37 7.63 -7.20
C ALA A 42 21.39 6.44 -7.38
N GLU A 43 20.94 6.15 -8.60
CA GLU A 43 19.96 5.08 -8.89
C GLU A 43 20.35 3.74 -8.27
N THR A 44 21.62 3.33 -8.39
CA THR A 44 22.14 2.07 -7.83
C THR A 44 22.05 2.00 -6.31
N THR A 45 22.15 3.14 -5.63
CA THR A 45 22.01 3.20 -4.17
C THR A 45 20.55 2.97 -3.77
N TYR A 46 19.60 3.56 -4.50
CA TYR A 46 18.18 3.38 -4.23
C TYR A 46 17.69 1.98 -4.62
N LEU A 47 18.19 1.39 -5.72
CA LEU A 47 17.90 0.01 -6.08
C LEU A 47 18.28 -0.95 -4.95
N LYS A 48 19.48 -0.77 -4.37
CA LYS A 48 19.91 -1.55 -3.21
C LYS A 48 19.02 -1.30 -2.01
N ALA A 49 18.73 -0.04 -1.69
CA ALA A 49 17.86 0.30 -0.56
C ALA A 49 16.47 -0.35 -0.66
N VAL A 50 15.85 -0.39 -1.85
CA VAL A 50 14.57 -1.07 -2.07
C VAL A 50 14.70 -2.57 -1.85
N SER A 51 15.78 -3.20 -2.32
CA SER A 51 16.03 -4.62 -2.09
C SER A 51 16.22 -4.94 -0.61
N ASP A 52 17.02 -4.14 0.10
CA ASP A 52 17.28 -4.32 1.53
C ASP A 52 15.96 -4.18 2.32
N ARG A 53 15.09 -3.23 1.95
CA ARG A 53 13.77 -3.08 2.60
C ARG A 53 12.81 -4.23 2.34
N GLU A 54 12.84 -4.82 1.14
CA GLU A 54 12.03 -6.00 0.82
C GLU A 54 12.51 -7.22 1.61
N GLU A 55 13.82 -7.44 1.74
CA GLU A 55 14.36 -8.53 2.57
C GLU A 55 14.00 -8.37 4.06
N GLU A 56 14.11 -7.14 4.59
CA GLU A 56 13.65 -6.83 5.95
C GLU A 56 12.13 -7.04 6.13
N ALA A 57 11.35 -6.84 5.06
CA ALA A 57 9.90 -6.99 5.06
C ALA A 57 9.50 -8.48 5.03
N ASP A 58 10.14 -9.30 4.20
CA ASP A 58 9.95 -10.77 4.21
C ASP A 58 10.27 -11.37 5.58
N ASP A 59 11.32 -10.86 6.25
CA ASP A 59 11.65 -11.24 7.62
C ASP A 59 10.49 -10.98 8.60
N VAL A 60 9.85 -9.82 8.48
CA VAL A 60 8.67 -9.47 9.29
C VAL A 60 7.48 -10.34 8.93
N THR A 61 7.22 -10.56 7.64
CA THR A 61 6.16 -11.46 7.16
C THR A 61 6.32 -12.86 7.77
N ARG A 62 7.54 -13.41 7.72
CA ARG A 62 7.88 -14.70 8.30
C ARG A 62 7.66 -14.73 9.81
N GLU A 63 8.03 -13.66 10.51
CA GLU A 63 7.81 -13.53 11.94
C GLU A 63 6.31 -13.54 12.29
N VAL A 64 5.48 -12.80 11.55
CA VAL A 64 4.02 -12.81 11.73
C VAL A 64 3.46 -14.21 11.49
N MET A 65 3.86 -14.87 10.41
CA MET A 65 3.37 -16.21 10.07
C MET A 65 3.74 -17.25 11.14
N LEU A 66 4.94 -17.16 11.72
CA LEU A 66 5.34 -17.99 12.85
C LEU A 66 4.56 -17.64 14.12
N ALA A 67 4.33 -16.36 14.39
CA ALA A 67 3.55 -15.89 15.53
C ALA A 67 2.10 -16.38 15.45
N VAL A 68 1.46 -16.36 14.27
CA VAL A 68 0.12 -16.92 14.07
C VAL A 68 0.11 -18.40 14.44
N ARG A 69 1.06 -19.20 13.95
CA ARG A 69 1.10 -20.65 14.21
C ARG A 69 1.33 -21.00 15.68
N ARG A 70 2.11 -20.18 16.40
CA ARG A 70 2.49 -20.43 17.81
C ARG A 70 1.52 -19.82 18.82
N SER A 71 0.80 -18.77 18.44
CA SER A 71 -0.12 -18.08 19.35
C SER A 71 -1.42 -18.87 19.47
N PHE A 72 -1.86 -19.13 20.70
CA PHE A 72 -3.18 -19.72 20.95
C PHE A 72 -4.30 -18.68 20.82
N ILE A 73 -4.05 -17.48 21.31
CA ILE A 73 -4.96 -16.31 21.25
C ILE A 73 -4.39 -15.31 20.24
N THR A 74 -5.22 -14.83 19.32
CA THR A 74 -4.87 -13.80 18.32
C THR A 74 -5.75 -12.57 18.50
N PRO A 75 -5.25 -11.35 18.19
CA PRO A 75 -6.00 -10.10 18.41
C PRO A 75 -7.28 -9.99 17.57
N PHE A 76 -7.27 -10.63 16.41
CA PHE A 76 -8.42 -10.79 15.53
C PHE A 76 -8.27 -12.10 14.76
N ASP A 77 -9.17 -12.34 13.82
CA ASP A 77 -9.22 -13.60 13.07
C ASP A 77 -7.89 -13.93 12.36
N ARG A 78 -7.47 -15.20 12.45
CA ARG A 78 -6.19 -15.68 11.90
C ARG A 78 -6.11 -15.53 10.39
N SER A 79 -7.21 -15.77 9.69
CA SER A 79 -7.26 -15.62 8.23
C SER A 79 -7.10 -14.15 7.83
N ALA A 80 -7.68 -13.23 8.60
CA ALA A 80 -7.51 -11.80 8.39
C ALA A 80 -6.06 -11.33 8.67
N ILE A 81 -5.40 -11.83 9.71
CA ILE A 81 -3.98 -11.54 10.00
C ILE A 81 -3.11 -11.98 8.82
N THR A 82 -3.35 -13.21 8.33
CA THR A 82 -2.57 -13.81 7.23
C THR A 82 -2.81 -13.06 5.93
N ALA A 83 -4.07 -12.75 5.60
CA ALA A 83 -4.42 -12.00 4.40
C ALA A 83 -3.82 -10.58 4.42
N LEU A 84 -3.85 -9.92 5.57
CA LEU A 84 -3.29 -8.57 5.72
C LEU A 84 -1.78 -8.58 5.49
N ILE A 85 -1.03 -9.45 6.18
CA ILE A 85 0.42 -9.46 6.04
C ILE A 85 0.85 -9.83 4.62
N SER A 86 0.19 -10.81 3.99
CA SER A 86 0.47 -11.19 2.60
C SER A 86 0.19 -10.06 1.61
N ALA A 87 -0.91 -9.32 1.75
CA ALA A 87 -1.20 -8.19 0.86
C ALA A 87 -0.19 -7.03 1.02
N MET A 88 0.28 -6.81 2.25
CA MET A 88 1.32 -5.84 2.54
C MET A 88 2.67 -6.28 1.95
N ASP A 89 3.02 -7.55 2.10
CA ASP A 89 4.22 -8.18 1.52
C ASP A 89 4.23 -8.06 -0.01
N ASP A 90 3.15 -8.47 -0.67
CA ASP A 90 2.98 -8.34 -2.12
C ASP A 90 3.25 -6.92 -2.62
N SER A 91 2.91 -5.90 -1.83
CA SER A 91 3.10 -4.50 -2.21
C SER A 91 4.57 -4.13 -2.34
N ILE A 92 5.40 -4.44 -1.35
CA ILE A 92 6.86 -4.16 -1.41
C ILE A 92 7.55 -5.09 -2.41
N ASP A 93 7.06 -6.31 -2.55
CA ASP A 93 7.52 -7.28 -3.53
C ASP A 93 7.38 -6.78 -4.97
N GLN A 94 6.23 -6.15 -5.30
CA GLN A 94 6.02 -5.54 -6.61
C GLN A 94 6.94 -4.33 -6.85
N MET A 95 7.26 -3.55 -5.80
CA MET A 95 8.23 -2.46 -5.92
C MET A 95 9.62 -2.99 -6.25
N GLN A 96 10.07 -4.04 -5.56
CA GLN A 96 11.37 -4.67 -5.81
C GLN A 96 11.43 -5.33 -7.20
N LYS A 97 10.36 -6.01 -7.62
CA LYS A 97 10.25 -6.56 -8.98
C LYS A 97 10.36 -5.46 -10.04
N THR A 98 9.72 -4.32 -9.81
CA THR A 98 9.82 -3.15 -10.71
C THR A 98 11.26 -2.65 -10.81
N CYS A 99 11.96 -2.50 -9.68
CA CYS A 99 13.39 -2.15 -9.65
C CYS A 99 14.27 -3.14 -10.42
N LYS A 100 14.03 -4.45 -10.26
CA LYS A 100 14.73 -5.50 -11.01
C LYS A 100 14.47 -5.39 -12.50
N THR A 101 13.23 -5.13 -12.91
CA THR A 101 12.84 -4.95 -14.32
C THR A 101 13.54 -3.73 -14.93
N ILE A 102 13.55 -2.59 -14.23
CA ILE A 102 14.27 -1.37 -14.65
C ILE A 102 15.75 -1.67 -14.91
N THR A 103 16.38 -2.37 -13.96
CA THR A 103 17.80 -2.76 -14.04
C THR A 103 18.05 -3.72 -15.21
N LEU A 104 17.19 -4.73 -15.38
CA LEU A 104 17.31 -5.75 -16.42
C LEU A 104 17.27 -5.14 -17.82
N PHE A 105 16.35 -4.19 -18.04
CA PHE A 105 16.19 -3.50 -19.32
C PHE A 105 17.08 -2.27 -19.48
N LYS A 106 17.89 -1.94 -18.46
CA LYS A 106 18.78 -0.76 -18.43
C LYS A 106 18.01 0.54 -18.76
N MET A 107 16.81 0.67 -18.22
CA MET A 107 16.01 1.86 -18.38
C MET A 107 16.64 3.02 -17.63
N THR A 108 16.91 4.12 -18.32
CA THR A 108 17.59 5.31 -17.76
C THR A 108 16.75 6.58 -17.87
N ALA A 109 15.59 6.49 -18.55
CA ALA A 109 14.66 7.58 -18.74
C ALA A 109 13.23 7.05 -18.57
N PHE A 110 12.41 7.84 -17.89
CA PHE A 110 11.02 7.52 -17.57
C PHE A 110 10.12 8.69 -17.94
N GLU A 111 8.99 8.36 -18.58
CA GLU A 111 7.97 9.32 -18.95
C GLU A 111 7.32 9.98 -17.72
N PRO A 112 6.80 11.21 -17.85
CA PRO A 112 6.13 11.91 -16.74
C PRO A 112 5.00 11.11 -16.10
N GLU A 113 4.27 10.31 -16.88
CA GLU A 113 3.19 9.45 -16.42
C GLU A 113 3.70 8.33 -15.50
N MET A 114 4.87 7.75 -15.78
CA MET A 114 5.48 6.73 -14.92
C MET A 114 5.93 7.33 -13.58
N ARG A 115 6.44 8.57 -13.60
CA ARG A 115 6.78 9.30 -12.36
C ARG A 115 5.54 9.56 -11.51
N LYS A 116 4.42 9.95 -12.13
CA LYS A 116 3.12 10.11 -11.44
C LYS A 116 2.60 8.80 -10.85
N MET A 117 2.84 7.65 -11.50
CA MET A 117 2.51 6.36 -10.89
C MET A 117 3.34 6.11 -9.63
N ALA A 118 4.63 6.45 -9.65
CA ALA A 118 5.48 6.35 -8.48
C ALA A 118 5.06 7.32 -7.34
N ASP A 119 4.60 8.54 -7.67
CA ASP A 119 3.94 9.45 -6.72
C ASP A 119 2.76 8.75 -6.02
N CYS A 120 1.86 8.14 -6.79
CA CYS A 120 0.68 7.46 -6.27
C CYS A 120 1.05 6.28 -5.34
N ILE A 121 2.11 5.54 -5.66
CA ILE A 121 2.60 4.44 -4.81
C ILE A 121 3.06 4.96 -3.45
N VAL A 122 3.80 6.07 -3.41
CA VAL A 122 4.22 6.71 -2.15
C VAL A 122 3.02 7.20 -1.34
N GLN A 123 2.02 7.81 -2.00
CA GLN A 123 0.79 8.25 -1.33
C GLN A 123 0.01 7.07 -0.74
N ALA A 124 -0.14 5.98 -1.48
CA ALA A 124 -0.80 4.77 -0.98
C ALA A 124 -0.04 4.15 0.21
N ALA A 125 1.29 4.10 0.14
CA ALA A 125 2.12 3.60 1.22
C ALA A 125 2.02 4.45 2.50
N ASN A 126 1.91 5.78 2.37
CA ASN A 126 1.64 6.67 3.52
C ASN A 126 0.30 6.35 4.17
N VAL A 127 -0.76 6.13 3.37
CA VAL A 127 -2.08 5.74 3.91
C VAL A 127 -1.99 4.43 4.67
N ILE A 128 -1.21 3.44 4.19
CA ILE A 128 -0.98 2.19 4.93
C ILE A 128 -0.27 2.47 6.27
N ALA A 129 0.81 3.27 6.25
CA ALA A 129 1.56 3.62 7.45
C ALA A 129 0.73 4.37 8.50
N GLU A 130 -0.22 5.21 8.07
CA GLU A 130 -1.16 5.91 8.96
C GLU A 130 -2.30 5.02 9.44
N ALA A 131 -2.82 4.13 8.60
CA ALA A 131 -3.99 3.31 8.90
C ALA A 131 -3.67 2.10 9.79
N VAL A 132 -2.51 1.46 9.61
CA VAL A 132 -2.13 0.25 10.36
C VAL A 132 -2.11 0.46 11.89
N PRO A 133 -1.55 1.55 12.45
CA PRO A 133 -1.62 1.84 13.87
C PRO A 133 -3.06 1.93 14.41
N LEU A 134 -4.02 2.37 13.58
CA LEU A 134 -5.43 2.52 13.99
C LEU A 134 -6.11 1.18 14.26
N LEU A 135 -5.57 0.05 13.76
CA LEU A 135 -6.10 -1.29 14.01
C LEU A 135 -6.18 -1.63 15.51
N ARG A 136 -5.30 -1.05 16.33
CA ARG A 136 -5.33 -1.18 17.80
C ARG A 136 -6.65 -0.69 18.41
N SER A 137 -7.25 0.34 17.81
CA SER A 137 -8.49 0.96 18.29
C SER A 137 -9.76 0.24 17.81
N VAL A 138 -9.68 -0.53 16.73
CA VAL A 138 -10.85 -1.21 16.13
C VAL A 138 -11.38 -2.31 17.05
N GLY A 139 -10.50 -3.06 17.74
CA GLY A 139 -10.89 -4.07 18.72
C GLY A 139 -11.69 -3.49 19.90
N SER A 140 -11.45 -2.22 20.26
CA SER A 140 -12.19 -1.53 21.33
C SER A 140 -13.57 -1.00 20.86
N THR A 141 -13.74 -0.75 19.57
CA THR A 141 -14.94 -0.12 18.99
C THR A 141 -16.02 -1.12 18.57
N ALA A 142 -15.68 -2.42 18.45
CA ALA A 142 -16.64 -3.46 18.07
C ALA A 142 -17.82 -3.62 19.06
N ALA A 143 -17.70 -3.13 20.30
CA ALA A 143 -18.81 -3.05 21.24
C ALA A 143 -19.83 -1.93 20.90
N GLY A 144 -19.46 -0.95 20.06
CA GLY A 144 -20.29 0.21 19.70
C GLY A 144 -20.89 0.18 18.28
N SER A 145 -20.41 -0.68 17.37
CA SER A 145 -20.83 -0.69 15.95
C SER A 145 -22.11 -1.48 15.65
N ALA A 146 -22.70 -2.13 16.66
CA ALA A 146 -24.02 -2.78 16.54
C ALA A 146 -25.16 -1.78 16.20
N SER A 147 -24.95 -0.48 16.37
CA SER A 147 -25.91 0.56 16.01
C SER A 147 -25.89 0.94 14.52
N TRP A 148 -24.73 0.84 13.85
CA TRP A 148 -24.56 1.24 12.44
C TRP A 148 -25.18 0.27 11.44
N ARG A 149 -25.38 -1.00 11.81
CA ARG A 149 -25.99 -2.01 10.92
C ARG A 149 -27.50 -1.84 10.72
N ARG A 150 -28.17 -0.95 11.47
CA ARG A 150 -29.63 -0.77 11.44
C ARG A 150 -30.11 0.39 10.56
N SER A 151 -29.23 1.25 10.05
CA SER A 151 -29.60 2.51 9.37
C SER A 151 -29.36 2.56 7.86
N SER A 152 -28.87 1.48 7.22
CA SER A 152 -28.78 1.42 5.75
C SER A 152 -30.14 1.05 5.13
N PRO A 153 -30.83 1.94 4.39
CA PRO A 153 -31.99 1.54 3.59
C PRO A 153 -31.48 0.70 2.42
N ARG A 154 -31.91 -0.56 2.36
CA ARG A 154 -31.64 -1.47 1.25
C ARG A 154 -32.28 -0.90 -0.02
N SER A 155 -31.53 -0.17 -0.84
CA SER A 155 -32.02 0.33 -2.12
C SER A 155 -32.29 -0.85 -3.07
N LYS A 156 -33.55 -1.25 -3.18
CA LYS A 156 -34.02 -2.14 -4.25
C LYS A 156 -34.03 -1.33 -5.56
N ALA A 157 -33.10 -1.63 -6.45
CA ALA A 157 -33.23 -1.60 -7.92
C ALA A 157 -31.85 -1.34 -8.55
N ALA A 158 -31.28 -2.38 -9.17
CA ALA A 158 -30.27 -2.21 -10.20
C ALA A 158 -30.96 -2.50 -11.55
N PRO A 159 -30.97 -1.57 -12.52
CA PRO A 159 -31.48 -1.88 -13.85
C PRO A 159 -30.46 -2.72 -14.62
N THR A 160 -30.96 -3.80 -15.23
CA THR A 160 -30.22 -4.74 -16.06
C THR A 160 -29.68 -4.05 -17.32
N ILE A 161 -28.40 -4.25 -17.62
CA ILE A 161 -27.72 -3.80 -18.84
C ILE A 161 -28.29 -4.61 -20.03
N SER A 162 -29.45 -4.22 -20.56
CA SER A 162 -30.00 -4.86 -21.77
C SER A 162 -30.88 -3.93 -22.61
N THR A 163 -30.85 -2.61 -22.39
CA THR A 163 -31.67 -1.69 -23.18
C THR A 163 -30.91 -0.39 -23.45
N MET A 164 -30.08 -0.41 -24.47
CA MET A 164 -29.51 0.79 -25.11
C MET A 164 -29.79 0.68 -26.61
N PRO A 165 -30.53 1.63 -27.22
CA PRO A 165 -30.67 1.66 -28.67
C PRO A 165 -29.39 2.21 -29.31
N ARG A 166 -28.97 1.55 -30.40
CA ARG A 166 -27.94 2.00 -31.34
C ARG A 166 -28.33 3.37 -31.92
N ALA A 167 -27.48 4.38 -31.74
CA ALA A 167 -27.48 5.57 -32.58
C ALA A 167 -26.04 5.99 -32.88
N VAL A 168 -25.62 5.71 -34.12
CA VAL A 168 -24.42 6.21 -34.77
C VAL A 168 -24.73 7.60 -35.30
N ALA A 169 -23.90 8.61 -35.02
CA ALA A 169 -23.71 9.77 -35.90
C ALA A 169 -22.52 10.65 -35.45
N SER A 170 -21.48 10.62 -36.29
CA SER A 170 -20.66 11.77 -36.73
C SER A 170 -20.21 12.85 -35.75
N MET A 171 -18.89 12.94 -35.53
CA MET A 171 -18.17 14.23 -35.54
C MET A 171 -16.66 14.02 -35.80
N THR A 172 -16.15 14.87 -36.68
CA THR A 172 -14.86 14.90 -37.39
C THR A 172 -13.66 15.38 -36.53
N PRO A 173 -12.41 15.19 -36.99
CA PRO A 173 -11.21 15.41 -36.17
C PRO A 173 -10.76 16.88 -36.15
N ARG A 174 -10.35 17.38 -34.97
CA ARG A 174 -9.60 18.64 -34.83
C ARG A 174 -8.13 18.35 -34.52
N ALA A 175 -7.27 19.07 -35.25
CA ALA A 175 -5.81 19.01 -35.26
C ALA A 175 -5.16 19.70 -34.01
N PRO A 176 -3.82 19.64 -33.85
CA PRO A 176 -3.13 19.65 -32.55
C PRO A 176 -2.80 21.06 -32.03
N CYS A 177 -2.75 21.21 -30.71
CA CYS A 177 -2.30 22.43 -30.06
C CYS A 177 -0.81 22.36 -29.70
N SER A 178 -0.10 23.43 -30.04
CA SER A 178 1.34 23.61 -30.07
C SER A 178 2.03 23.66 -28.71
N ARG A 179 3.22 23.06 -28.69
CA ARG A 179 4.32 23.21 -27.73
C ARG A 179 4.58 24.69 -27.36
N SER A 180 4.67 25.00 -26.07
CA SER A 180 5.35 26.21 -25.57
C SER A 180 6.30 25.84 -24.42
N THR A 181 7.50 26.38 -24.50
CA THR A 181 8.66 26.19 -23.64
C THR A 181 8.75 27.32 -22.61
N SER A 182 8.78 26.99 -21.32
CA SER A 182 9.33 27.75 -20.16
C SER A 182 8.75 27.10 -18.90
N GLY A 183 9.40 26.87 -17.75
CA GLY A 183 10.74 27.07 -17.23
C GLY A 183 10.70 26.60 -15.75
N SER A 184 11.83 26.10 -15.25
CA SER A 184 12.17 25.79 -13.84
C SER A 184 11.61 24.50 -13.17
N PRO A 185 12.47 23.63 -12.60
CA PRO A 185 12.05 22.49 -11.78
C PRO A 185 11.80 22.88 -10.30
N PRO A 186 10.88 22.21 -9.57
CA PRO A 186 10.70 22.43 -8.15
C PRO A 186 11.74 21.68 -7.29
N ASN A 187 12.23 22.39 -6.28
CA ASN A 187 13.08 21.93 -5.18
C ASN A 187 12.47 20.73 -4.43
N CYS A 188 13.10 19.55 -4.53
CA CYS A 188 12.80 18.38 -3.68
C CYS A 188 14.01 17.90 -2.86
N CYS A 189 15.05 18.73 -2.69
CA CYS A 189 16.17 18.44 -1.80
C CYS A 189 16.19 19.42 -0.62
N ARG A 190 15.50 19.09 0.47
CA ARG A 190 15.92 19.49 1.82
C ARG A 190 15.26 18.59 2.87
N THR A 191 16.13 18.08 3.74
CA THR A 191 15.94 17.33 5.00
C THR A 191 15.34 15.94 4.90
#